data_AF-A0A327TNU8-F1
#
_entry.id   AF-A0A327TNU8-F1
#
_cell.length_a   1.000
_cell.length_b   1.000
_cell.length_c   1.000
_cell.angle_alpha   90.00
_cell.angle_beta   90.00
_cell.angle_gamma   90.00
#
_symmetry.space_group_name_H-M   'P 1'
#
loop_
_entity.id
_entity.type
_entity.pdbx_description
1 polymer ?
#
loop_
_entity_poly.entity_id
_entity_poly.type
_entity_poly.pdbx_seq_one_letter_code
_entity_poly.pdbx_strand_id
1 'polypeptide(L)'
;MTNATVTVEEIPFTPAPAPEVITPGRRVRLVGISPACLNGLTGTTQANPASRATTRLDVLLDESSTEFLRRDHRVHNTRKVKVPAPDVTQQLLTGVPTDCMFYAENDN
;
A
#
# COMPACT_ATOMS: atom_id res chain seq x y z
N MET A 1 -41.36 35.61 -29.13
CA MET A 1 -41.06 34.17 -28.97
C MET A 1 -39.54 34.05 -28.97
N THR A 2 -38.93 33.89 -27.81
CA THR A 2 -37.46 33.86 -27.65
C THR A 2 -37.07 32.44 -27.28
N ASN A 3 -36.46 31.71 -28.22
CA ASN A 3 -35.94 30.38 -27.95
C ASN A 3 -34.56 30.53 -27.28
N ALA A 4 -34.48 30.12 -26.01
CA ALA A 4 -33.21 30.00 -25.30
C ALA A 4 -32.54 28.67 -25.69
N THR A 5 -31.41 28.76 -26.38
CA THR A 5 -30.54 27.61 -26.67
C THR A 5 -29.81 27.21 -25.39
N VAL A 6 -30.11 26.03 -24.86
CA VAL A 6 -29.40 25.41 -23.73
C VAL A 6 -28.22 24.62 -24.30
N THR A 7 -27.00 25.11 -24.07
CA THR A 7 -25.77 24.37 -24.35
C THR A 7 -25.52 23.41 -23.20
N VAL A 8 -25.61 22.11 -23.46
CA VAL A 8 -25.25 21.06 -22.50
C VAL A 8 -23.74 20.88 -22.58
N GLU A 9 -23.02 21.31 -21.54
CA GLU A 9 -21.59 20.98 -21.40
C GLU A 9 -21.48 19.50 -21.01
N GLU A 10 -21.07 18.68 -21.98
CA GLU A 10 -20.74 17.28 -21.77
C GLU A 10 -19.45 17.21 -20.93
N ILE A 11 -19.59 16.90 -19.65
CA ILE A 11 -18.47 16.71 -18.73
C ILE A 11 -17.71 15.47 -19.22
N PRO A 12 -16.43 15.57 -19.63
CA PRO A 12 -15.70 14.39 -20.05
C PRO A 12 -15.62 13.41 -18.89
N PHE A 13 -16.19 12.22 -19.09
CA PHE A 13 -16.04 11.10 -18.16
C PHE A 13 -14.60 10.62 -18.25
N THR A 14 -13.73 11.16 -17.41
CA THR A 14 -12.38 10.60 -17.23
C THR A 14 -12.56 9.24 -16.56
N PRO A 15 -12.26 8.10 -17.23
CA PRO A 15 -12.29 6.82 -16.55
C PRO A 15 -11.31 6.90 -15.37
N ALA A 16 -11.74 6.44 -14.19
CA ALA A 16 -10.84 6.32 -13.06
C ALA A 16 -9.58 5.58 -13.52
N PRO A 17 -8.37 6.05 -13.17
CA PRO A 17 -7.14 5.38 -13.55
C PRO A 17 -7.28 3.90 -13.18
N ALA A 18 -7.03 3.02 -14.16
CA ALA A 18 -7.04 1.59 -13.90
C ALA A 18 -6.14 1.31 -12.69
N PRO A 19 -6.57 0.49 -11.72
CA PRO A 19 -5.77 0.22 -10.54
C PRO A 19 -4.41 -0.27 -11.01
N GLU A 20 -3.36 0.49 -10.68
CA GLU A 20 -2.03 0.19 -11.15
C GLU A 20 -1.64 -1.19 -10.62
N VAL A 21 -1.33 -2.12 -11.51
CA VAL A 21 -1.05 -3.49 -11.10
C VAL A 21 0.27 -3.50 -10.35
N ILE A 22 0.21 -3.75 -9.05
CA ILE A 22 1.39 -3.83 -8.19
C ILE A 22 2.17 -5.10 -8.55
N THR A 23 3.41 -4.92 -8.97
CA THR A 23 4.33 -6.01 -9.35
C THR A 23 5.35 -6.30 -8.25
N PRO A 24 5.82 -7.54 -8.10
CA PRO A 24 6.96 -7.86 -7.23
C PRO A 24 8.23 -7.10 -7.60
N GLY A 25 9.09 -6.83 -6.63
CA GLY A 25 10.38 -6.14 -6.83
C GLY A 25 10.27 -4.63 -6.91
N ARG A 26 9.12 -4.05 -6.57
CA ARG A 26 8.88 -2.61 -6.59
C ARG A 26 8.73 -2.06 -5.19
N ARG A 27 9.16 -0.82 -5.01
CA ARG A 27 8.99 -0.11 -3.74
C ARG A 27 7.56 0.41 -3.64
N VAL A 28 6.91 0.13 -2.52
CA VAL A 28 5.53 0.50 -2.26
C VAL A 28 5.39 1.16 -0.89
N ARG A 29 4.31 1.92 -0.75
CA ARG A 29 3.82 2.47 0.50
C ARG A 29 2.49 1.80 0.84
N LEU A 30 2.33 1.40 2.09
CA LEU A 30 1.12 0.76 2.58
C LEU A 30 0.07 1.80 2.99
N VAL A 31 -1.17 1.64 2.53
CA VAL A 31 -2.30 2.54 2.82
C VAL A 31 -3.59 1.73 2.91
N GLY A 32 -4.53 2.15 3.76
CA GLY A 32 -5.81 1.46 3.91
C GLY A 32 -5.71 0.04 4.49
N ILE A 33 -4.59 -0.30 5.14
CA ILE A 33 -4.34 -1.63 5.70
C ILE A 33 -4.69 -1.70 7.19
N SER A 34 -5.11 -2.89 7.64
CA SER A 34 -5.30 -3.23 9.05
C SER A 34 -4.22 -4.22 9.50
N PRO A 35 -3.54 -3.98 10.64
CA PRO A 35 -3.76 -2.87 11.58
C PRO A 35 -3.20 -1.52 11.11
N ALA A 36 -3.74 -0.45 11.68
CA ALA A 36 -3.43 0.93 11.25
C ALA A 36 -1.98 1.37 11.47
N CYS A 37 -1.22 0.67 12.33
CA CYS A 37 0.23 0.89 12.49
C CYS A 37 1.04 0.52 11.24
N LEU A 38 0.47 -0.26 10.32
CA LEU A 38 1.10 -0.56 9.03
C LEU A 38 0.89 0.55 7.99
N ASN A 39 -0.03 1.47 8.22
CA ASN A 39 -0.28 2.56 7.27
C ASN A 39 0.89 3.54 7.24
N GLY A 40 1.28 3.94 6.04
CA GLY A 40 2.37 4.87 5.78
C GLY A 40 3.75 4.22 5.70
N LEU A 41 3.89 2.94 6.10
CA LEU A 41 5.15 2.22 6.01
C LEU A 41 5.52 1.94 4.55
N THR A 42 6.82 1.93 4.30
CA THR A 42 7.41 1.66 2.98
C THR A 42 8.20 0.36 2.99
N GLY A 43 8.22 -0.29 1.84
CA GLY A 43 8.99 -1.51 1.65
C GLY A 43 9.03 -1.94 0.20
N THR A 44 9.71 -3.04 -0.07
CA THR A 44 9.80 -3.65 -1.39
C THR A 44 8.89 -4.87 -1.48
N THR A 45 8.07 -4.95 -2.53
CA THR A 45 7.20 -6.10 -2.76
C THR A 45 8.01 -7.34 -3.13
N GLN A 46 7.57 -8.49 -2.65
CA GLN A 46 8.12 -9.80 -2.93
C GLN A 46 7.01 -10.72 -3.44
N ALA A 47 7.38 -11.62 -4.33
CA ALA A 47 6.44 -12.63 -4.82
C ALA A 47 6.06 -13.56 -3.68
N ASN A 48 4.77 -13.70 -3.41
CA ASN A 48 4.28 -14.68 -2.43
C ASN A 48 4.03 -16.02 -3.14
N PRO A 49 4.84 -17.06 -2.89
CA PRO A 49 4.70 -18.35 -3.57
C PRO A 49 3.42 -19.12 -3.17
N ALA A 50 2.79 -18.75 -2.05
CA ALA A 50 1.55 -19.35 -1.58
C ALA A 50 0.29 -18.67 -2.14
N SER A 51 0.41 -17.45 -2.68
CA SER A 51 -0.71 -16.75 -3.29
C SER A 51 -0.88 -17.15 -4.75
N ARG A 52 -1.90 -17.95 -5.05
CA ARG A 52 -2.26 -18.30 -6.45
C ARG A 52 -2.85 -17.11 -7.22
N ALA A 53 -3.26 -16.05 -6.52
CA ALA A 53 -3.82 -14.83 -7.10
C ALA A 53 -2.84 -13.67 -6.89
N THR A 54 -2.69 -12.81 -7.88
CA THR A 54 -1.89 -11.57 -7.84
C THR A 54 -2.46 -10.51 -6.89
N THR A 55 -3.46 -10.84 -6.08
CA THR A 55 -4.17 -9.93 -5.18
C THR A 55 -3.45 -9.72 -3.85
N ARG A 56 -2.42 -10.50 -3.56
CA ARG A 56 -1.59 -10.39 -2.34
C ARG A 56 -0.12 -10.59 -2.66
N LEU A 57 0.71 -9.75 -2.06
CA LEU A 57 2.16 -9.82 -2.15
C LEU A 57 2.77 -9.77 -0.74
N ASP A 58 3.98 -10.28 -0.63
CA ASP A 58 4.78 -10.06 0.57
C ASP A 58 5.47 -8.71 0.44
N VAL A 59 5.76 -8.03 1.54
CA VAL A 59 6.42 -6.72 1.55
C VAL A 59 7.55 -6.77 2.56
N LEU A 60 8.79 -6.64 2.06
CA LEU A 60 9.96 -6.48 2.89
C LEU A 60 10.09 -5.00 3.26
N LEU A 61 9.83 -4.65 4.51
CA LEU A 61 9.85 -3.26 4.95
C LEU A 61 11.25 -2.66 4.90
N ASP A 62 11.31 -1.37 4.58
CA ASP A 62 12.54 -0.59 4.71
C ASP A 62 13.01 -0.58 6.17
N GLU A 63 14.31 -0.36 6.41
CA GLU A 63 14.87 -0.36 7.77
C GLU A 63 14.22 0.70 8.66
N SER A 64 13.95 1.89 8.11
CA SER A 64 13.26 2.98 8.81
C SER A 64 11.83 2.62 9.20
N SER A 65 11.10 1.92 8.32
CA SER A 65 9.74 1.44 8.57
C SER A 65 9.73 0.30 9.61
N THR A 66 10.75 -0.56 9.58
CA THR A 66 10.95 -1.62 10.57
C THR A 66 11.27 -1.05 11.95
N GLU A 67 12.15 -0.05 12.01
CA GLU A 67 12.43 0.71 13.24
C GLU A 67 11.19 1.44 13.77
N PHE A 68 10.39 2.02 12.89
CA PHE A 68 9.13 2.66 13.29
C PHE A 68 8.19 1.67 13.99
N LEU A 69 8.06 0.44 13.46
CA LEU A 69 7.24 -0.60 14.09
C LEU A 69 7.72 -1.00 15.48
N ARG A 70 9.04 -0.95 15.74
CA ARG A 70 9.58 -1.22 17.08
C ARG A 70 9.20 -0.14 18.08
N ARG A 71 9.17 1.12 17.62
CA ARG A 71 8.88 2.29 18.47
C ARG A 71 7.39 2.56 18.62
N ASP A 72 6.56 2.12 17.67
CA ASP A 72 5.12 2.37 17.70
C ASP A 72 4.43 1.51 18.77
N HIS A 73 3.92 2.17 19.81
CA HIS A 73 3.16 1.54 20.89
C HIS A 73 1.87 0.86 20.38
N ARG A 74 1.34 1.28 19.23
CA ARG A 74 0.14 0.67 18.62
C ARG A 74 0.39 -0.76 18.18
N VAL A 75 1.62 -1.09 17.77
CA VAL A 75 2.00 -2.45 17.37
C VAL A 75 1.87 -3.40 18.55
N HIS A 76 2.31 -2.97 19.73
CA HIS A 76 2.24 -3.73 20.98
C HIS A 76 0.80 -4.07 21.41
N ASN A 77 -0.17 -3.24 21.01
CA ASN A 77 -1.59 -3.48 21.29
C ASN A 77 -2.29 -4.36 20.24
N THR A 78 -1.61 -4.66 19.12
CA THR A 78 -2.20 -5.44 18.02
C THR A 78 -1.64 -6.86 18.02
N ARG A 79 -2.47 -7.84 18.36
CA ARG A 79 -2.11 -9.28 18.27
C ARG A 79 -1.77 -9.77 16.85
N LYS A 80 -2.02 -8.93 15.83
CA LYS A 80 -1.88 -9.24 14.40
C LYS A 80 -0.49 -8.91 13.83
N VAL A 81 0.29 -8.06 14.51
CA VAL A 81 1.63 -7.68 14.05
C VAL A 81 2.62 -8.02 15.13
N LYS A 82 3.64 -8.80 14.78
CA LYS A 82 4.75 -9.11 15.67
C LYS A 82 5.71 -7.92 15.66
N VAL A 83 6.03 -7.39 16.83
CA VAL A 83 7.08 -6.37 16.98
C VAL A 83 8.40 -6.98 16.49
N PRO A 84 9.12 -6.33 15.55
CA PRO A 84 10.40 -6.83 15.08
C PRO A 84 11.40 -6.94 16.25
N ALA A 85 12.14 -8.06 16.32
CA ALA A 85 13.20 -8.24 17.31
C ALA A 85 14.35 -7.25 17.04
N PRO A 86 15.17 -6.85 18.04
CA PRO A 86 16.19 -5.81 17.89
C PRO A 86 17.27 -6.12 16.83
N ASP A 87 17.49 -7.39 16.54
CA ASP A 87 18.39 -7.94 15.52
C ASP A 87 17.81 -7.93 14.08
N VAL A 88 16.51 -7.68 13.92
CA VAL A 88 15.83 -7.73 12.60
C VAL A 88 15.86 -6.37 11.91
N THR A 89 16.79 -6.15 10.99
CA THR A 89 16.91 -4.87 10.25
C THR A 89 15.74 -4.60 9.32
N GLN A 90 15.18 -5.64 8.68
CA GLN A 90 14.03 -5.54 7.78
C GLN A 90 12.97 -6.59 8.14
N GLN A 91 11.76 -6.13 8.44
CA GLN A 91 10.64 -7.01 8.75
C GLN A 91 9.89 -7.39 7.47
N LEU A 92 9.70 -8.69 7.26
CA LEU A 92 8.82 -9.20 6.20
C LEU A 92 7.36 -9.18 6.69
N LEU A 93 6.49 -8.53 5.92
CA LEU A 93 5.04 -8.61 6.05
C LEU A 93 4.50 -9.54 4.99
N THR A 94 3.78 -10.59 5.40
CA THR A 94 3.26 -11.59 4.47
C THR A 94 1.81 -11.36 4.11
N GLY A 95 1.46 -11.68 2.86
CA GLY A 95 0.07 -11.73 2.38
C GLY A 95 -0.66 -10.38 2.42
N VAL A 96 0.06 -9.30 2.16
CA VAL A 96 -0.47 -7.94 2.13
C VAL A 96 -1.32 -7.76 0.86
N PRO A 97 -2.56 -7.26 0.95
CA PRO A 97 -3.40 -7.02 -0.23
C PRO A 97 -2.78 -5.96 -1.15
N THR A 98 -2.79 -6.20 -2.45
CA THR A 98 -2.27 -5.24 -3.44
C THR A 98 -3.08 -3.94 -3.46
N ASP A 99 -4.37 -3.99 -3.14
CA ASP A 99 -5.23 -2.80 -3.01
C ASP A 99 -4.81 -1.87 -1.85
N CYS A 100 -4.00 -2.38 -0.91
CA CYS A 100 -3.44 -1.60 0.19
C CYS A 100 -2.04 -1.07 -0.11
N MET A 101 -1.58 -1.15 -1.36
CA MET A 101 -0.25 -0.74 -1.78
C MET A 101 -0.34 0.34 -2.84
N PHE A 102 0.52 1.34 -2.71
CA PHE A 102 0.74 2.37 -3.71
C PHE A 102 2.21 2.37 -4.06
N TYR A 103 2.59 2.57 -5.32
CA TYR A 103 4.00 2.76 -5.64
C TYR A 103 4.53 3.96 -4.85
N ALA A 104 5.62 3.73 -4.13
CA ALA A 104 6.33 4.82 -3.50
C ALA A 104 7.06 5.54 -4.64
N GLU A 105 6.49 6.64 -5.13
CA GLU A 105 7.14 7.47 -6.13
C GLU A 105 8.52 7.85 -5.56
N ASN A 106 9.58 7.51 -6.32
CA ASN A 106 10.87 8.14 -6.07
C ASN A 106 10.67 9.60 -6.48
N ASP A 107 10.47 10.47 -5.50
CA ASP A 107 10.62 11.91 -5.65
C ASP A 107 11.97 12.14 -6.36
N ASN A 108 11.91 12.51 -7.64
CA ASN A 108 13.07 12.71 -8.51
C ASN A 108 13.36 14.19 -8.64
#